data_AF-A0A382CVQ3-F1
#
_entry.id   AF-A0A382CVQ3-F1
#
_cell.length_a   1.000
_cell.length_b   1.000
_cell.length_c   1.000
_cell.angle_alpha   90.00
_cell.angle_beta   90.00
_cell.angle_gamma   90.00
#
_symmetry.space_group_name_H-M   'P 1'
#
loop_
_entity.id
_entity.type
_entity.pdbx_description
1 polymer ?
#
loop_
_entity_poly.entity_id
_entity_poly.type
_entity_poly.pdbx_seq_one_letter_code
_entity_poly.pdbx_strand_id
1 'polypeptide(L)'
;MRQIFAICFAVSASAVFAQDSELQPGLAITYQSGDATALAVVPNLWLHVPAGRSPSPFLPGGRFTAIIEGSVKIDLRGDYSFQVTGKGGVKLEVNNAV
;
A
#
# COMPACT_ATOMS: atom_id res chain seq x y z
N MET A 1 41.67 -45.34 -20.15
CA MET A 1 42.12 -44.56 -18.97
C MET A 1 41.12 -43.44 -18.73
N ARG A 2 40.51 -43.41 -17.55
CA ARG A 2 39.32 -42.62 -17.20
C ARG A 2 39.77 -41.27 -16.62
N GLN A 3 39.63 -40.18 -17.37
CA GLN A 3 39.93 -38.83 -16.86
C GLN A 3 38.72 -38.27 -16.13
N ILE A 4 38.88 -38.01 -14.83
CA ILE A 4 37.86 -37.43 -13.96
C ILE A 4 38.04 -35.92 -14.01
N PHE A 5 37.14 -35.21 -14.69
CA PHE A 5 37.04 -33.76 -14.60
C PHE A 5 36.37 -33.41 -13.27
N ALA A 6 37.12 -32.82 -12.33
CA ALA A 6 36.58 -32.26 -11.11
C ALA A 6 35.93 -30.90 -11.43
N ILE A 7 34.60 -30.84 -11.37
CA ILE A 7 33.84 -29.60 -11.47
C ILE A 7 33.72 -29.00 -10.06
N CYS A 8 34.45 -27.92 -9.79
CA CYS A 8 34.28 -27.13 -8.58
C CYS A 8 32.99 -26.31 -8.70
N PHE A 9 31.96 -26.68 -7.94
CA PHE A 9 30.73 -25.91 -7.80
C PHE A 9 30.97 -24.79 -6.79
N ALA A 10 31.25 -23.57 -7.26
CA ALA A 10 31.34 -22.40 -6.39
C ALA A 10 29.91 -21.99 -5.97
N VAL A 11 29.54 -22.30 -4.73
CA VAL A 11 28.31 -21.78 -4.11
C VAL A 11 28.54 -20.30 -3.80
N SER A 12 28.01 -19.43 -4.65
CA SER A 12 27.91 -18.00 -4.36
C SER A 12 26.82 -17.78 -3.32
N ALA A 13 27.22 -17.58 -2.06
CA ALA A 13 26.33 -17.10 -1.02
C ALA A 13 25.96 -15.63 -1.32
N SER A 14 24.76 -15.40 -1.86
CA SER A 14 24.20 -14.06 -1.96
C SER A 14 23.84 -13.58 -0.55
N ALA A 15 24.66 -12.70 0.02
CA ALA A 15 24.26 -11.94 1.20
C ALA A 15 23.07 -11.05 0.83
N VAL A 16 21.88 -11.41 1.29
CA VAL A 16 20.71 -10.54 1.21
C VAL A 16 20.93 -9.44 2.25
N PHE A 17 21.42 -8.28 1.80
CA PHE A 17 21.38 -7.08 2.61
C PHE A 17 19.92 -6.65 2.71
N ALA A 18 19.40 -6.57 3.95
CA ALA A 18 18.14 -5.90 4.19
C ALA A 18 18.30 -4.44 3.73
N GLN A 19 17.60 -4.07 2.67
CA GLN A 19 17.53 -2.68 2.25
C GLN A 19 16.66 -1.96 3.26
N ASP A 20 17.25 -0.98 3.94
CA ASP A 20 16.51 -0.04 4.78
C ASP A 20 15.66 0.81 3.82
N SER A 21 14.43 0.38 3.57
CA SER A 21 13.52 1.06 2.66
C SER A 21 13.01 2.29 3.38
N GLU A 22 13.63 3.44 3.10
CA GLU A 22 13.12 4.73 3.58
C GLU A 22 11.64 4.86 3.19
N LEU A 23 10.79 5.17 4.17
CA LEU A 23 9.36 5.34 3.93
C LEU A 23 9.15 6.46 2.91
N GLN A 24 8.63 6.11 1.73
CA GLN A 24 8.29 7.11 0.73
C GLN A 24 7.08 7.91 1.21
N PRO A 25 7.09 9.25 1.04
CA PRO A 25 5.93 10.07 1.37
C PRO A 25 4.68 9.67 0.57
N GLY A 26 3.53 9.69 1.24
CA GLY A 26 2.22 9.48 0.63
C GLY A 26 1.53 8.21 1.09
N LEU A 27 0.34 8.00 0.54
CA LEU A 27 -0.54 6.87 0.83
C LEU A 27 -0.92 6.22 -0.49
N ALA A 28 -0.83 4.90 -0.54
CA ALA A 28 -1.36 4.12 -1.64
C ALA A 28 -2.88 4.10 -1.52
N ILE A 29 -3.59 4.39 -2.60
CA ILE A 29 -5.04 4.25 -2.67
C ILE A 29 -5.43 3.32 -3.81
N THR A 30 -6.23 2.33 -3.47
CA THR A 30 -6.86 1.40 -4.40
C THR A 30 -8.35 1.70 -4.46
N TYR A 31 -8.83 2.15 -5.62
CA TYR A 31 -10.24 2.34 -5.88
C TYR A 31 -10.80 1.10 -6.59
N GLN A 32 -11.98 0.65 -6.16
CA GLN A 32 -12.71 -0.46 -6.77
C GLN A 32 -14.14 -0.02 -7.10
N SER A 33 -14.59 -0.28 -8.33
CA SER A 33 -15.95 0.01 -8.80
C SER A 33 -16.41 -1.11 -9.74
N GLY A 34 -17.30 -1.99 -9.26
CA GLY A 34 -17.60 -3.26 -9.94
C GLY A 34 -16.33 -4.09 -10.08
N ASP A 35 -16.03 -4.55 -11.30
CA ASP A 35 -14.83 -5.31 -11.63
C ASP A 35 -13.61 -4.41 -11.98
N ALA A 36 -13.80 -3.10 -12.01
CA ALA A 36 -12.75 -2.14 -12.38
C ALA A 36 -11.95 -1.68 -11.16
N THR A 37 -10.63 -1.60 -11.30
CA THR A 37 -9.69 -1.15 -10.27
C THR A 37 -8.80 -0.03 -10.79
N ALA A 38 -8.51 0.96 -9.95
CA ALA A 38 -7.52 2.01 -10.25
C ALA A 38 -6.65 2.28 -9.02
N LEU A 39 -5.36 2.56 -9.27
CA LEU A 39 -4.36 2.83 -8.25
C LEU A 39 -3.86 4.27 -8.35
N ALA A 40 -3.57 4.89 -7.21
CA ALA A 40 -2.87 6.16 -7.15
C ALA A 40 -2.03 6.25 -5.85
N VAL A 41 -1.11 7.21 -5.81
CA VAL A 41 -0.45 7.66 -4.58
C VAL A 41 -0.96 9.07 -4.27
N VAL A 42 -1.45 9.28 -3.06
CA VAL A 42 -1.98 10.58 -2.61
C VAL A 42 -1.18 11.11 -1.43
N PRO A 43 -1.01 12.45 -1.31
CA PRO A 43 -0.20 13.02 -0.24
C PRO A 43 -0.88 13.01 1.13
N ASN A 44 -2.21 12.95 1.19
CA ASN A 44 -2.97 13.05 2.45
C ASN A 44 -4.15 12.04 2.49
N LEU A 45 -4.59 11.70 3.69
CA LEU A 45 -5.77 10.86 3.93
C LEU A 45 -7.06 11.69 3.84
N TRP A 46 -7.45 12.01 2.61
CA TRP A 46 -8.68 12.74 2.31
C TRP A 46 -9.28 12.25 1.00
N LEU A 47 -10.60 12.16 0.94
CA LEU A 47 -11.30 11.75 -0.26
C LEU A 47 -12.61 12.49 -0.40
N HIS A 48 -12.77 13.20 -1.51
CA HIS A 48 -14.01 13.85 -1.88
C HIS A 48 -14.39 13.47 -3.30
N VAL A 49 -15.52 12.79 -3.45
CA VAL A 49 -16.08 12.42 -4.75
C VAL A 49 -17.54 12.89 -4.76
N PRO A 50 -17.89 13.86 -5.63
CA PRO A 50 -19.28 14.29 -5.75
C PRO A 50 -20.20 13.14 -6.17
N ALA A 51 -21.46 13.20 -5.78
CA ALA A 51 -22.43 12.14 -6.06
C ALA A 51 -22.50 11.81 -7.57
N GLY A 52 -22.41 10.52 -7.89
CA GLY A 52 -22.45 10.02 -9.27
C GLY A 52 -21.19 10.27 -10.12
N ARG A 53 -20.17 10.95 -9.57
CA ARG A 53 -18.89 11.15 -10.27
C ARG A 53 -17.96 9.97 -10.04
N SER A 54 -16.97 9.86 -10.92
CA SER A 54 -15.94 8.84 -10.81
C SER A 54 -14.85 9.24 -9.80
N PRO A 55 -14.37 8.31 -8.96
CA PRO A 55 -13.24 8.55 -8.07
C PRO A 55 -11.88 8.60 -8.79
N SER A 56 -11.80 8.13 -10.05
CA SER A 56 -10.57 8.06 -10.85
C SER A 56 -10.88 8.21 -12.35
N PRO A 57 -9.99 8.78 -13.18
CA PRO A 57 -10.19 8.87 -14.63
C PRO A 57 -10.47 7.53 -15.32
N PHE A 58 -10.09 6.42 -14.70
CA PHE A 58 -10.18 5.07 -15.26
C PHE A 58 -11.32 4.22 -14.68
N LEU A 59 -12.17 4.79 -13.83
CA LEU A 59 -13.31 4.09 -13.23
C LEU A 59 -14.65 4.69 -13.70
N PRO A 60 -15.73 3.88 -13.73
CA PRO A 60 -17.06 4.43 -13.89
C PRO A 60 -17.49 5.20 -12.64
N GLY A 61 -18.37 6.19 -12.83
CA GLY A 61 -19.01 6.90 -11.72
C GLY A 61 -20.04 6.03 -10.98
N GLY A 62 -20.25 6.29 -9.70
CA GLY A 62 -21.24 5.57 -8.89
C GLY A 62 -20.68 5.08 -7.56
N ARG A 63 -21.18 3.92 -7.09
CA ARG A 63 -20.68 3.29 -5.86
C ARG A 63 -19.26 2.79 -6.09
N PHE A 64 -18.39 3.01 -5.11
CA PHE A 64 -17.01 2.54 -5.14
C PHE A 64 -16.54 2.23 -3.71
N THR A 65 -15.45 1.48 -3.62
CA THR A 65 -14.66 1.27 -2.40
C THR A 65 -13.30 1.94 -2.60
N ALA A 66 -12.78 2.61 -1.57
CA ALA A 66 -11.41 3.09 -1.53
C ALA A 66 -10.67 2.43 -0.37
N ILE A 67 -9.58 1.73 -0.65
CA ILE A 67 -8.67 1.14 0.32
C ILE A 67 -7.44 2.03 0.35
N ILE A 68 -7.10 2.56 1.52
CA ILE A 68 -5.98 3.49 1.68
C ILE A 68 -4.97 2.87 2.63
N GLU A 69 -3.74 2.72 2.17
CA GLU A 69 -2.68 2.00 2.87
C GLU A 69 -1.43 2.88 2.95
N GLY A 70 -0.73 2.78 4.08
CA GLY A 70 0.48 3.54 4.32
C GLY A 70 0.99 3.38 5.73
N SER A 71 1.97 4.19 6.09
CA SER A 71 2.56 4.21 7.43
C SER A 71 2.51 5.63 7.99
N VAL A 72 2.20 5.74 9.28
CA VAL A 72 2.30 7.00 10.01
C VAL A 72 3.58 6.97 10.83
N LYS A 73 4.53 7.84 10.48
CA LYS A 73 5.74 8.05 11.29
C LYS A 73 5.43 9.06 12.39
N ILE A 74 5.67 8.68 13.64
CA ILE A 74 5.48 9.55 14.80
C ILE A 74 6.84 9.66 15.50
N ASP A 75 7.41 10.86 15.52
CA ASP A 75 8.73 11.09 16.13
C ASP A 75 8.67 11.20 17.66
N LEU A 76 7.50 11.52 18.21
CA LEU A 76 7.28 11.71 19.65
C LEU A 76 6.35 10.63 20.21
N ARG A 77 6.76 9.98 21.30
CA ARG A 77 5.88 9.02 21.98
C ARG A 77 4.71 9.75 22.63
N GLY A 78 3.51 9.19 22.48
CA GLY A 78 2.30 9.67 23.12
C GLY A 78 1.11 8.76 22.81
N ASP A 79 -0.05 9.12 23.37
CA ASP A 79 -1.32 8.49 23.06
C ASP A 79 -1.99 9.22 21.90
N TYR A 80 -2.43 8.46 20.89
CA TYR A 80 -3.01 8.99 19.67
C TYR A 80 -4.35 8.33 19.40
N SER A 81 -5.31 9.13 18.91
CA SER A 81 -6.60 8.66 18.42
C SER A 81 -6.74 8.96 16.93
N PHE A 82 -7.25 8.00 16.18
CA PHE A 82 -7.62 8.21 14.78
C PHE A 82 -9.12 8.50 14.68
N GLN A 83 -9.47 9.48 13.85
CA GLN A 83 -10.86 9.85 13.60
C GLN A 83 -11.11 9.93 12.09
N VAL A 84 -12.27 9.44 11.66
CA VAL A 84 -12.73 9.57 10.27
C VAL A 84 -14.10 10.22 10.26
N THR A 85 -14.25 11.23 9.41
CA THR A 85 -15.51 11.95 9.20
C THR A 85 -15.87 11.88 7.72
N GLY A 86 -17.05 11.38 7.39
CA GLY A 86 -17.47 11.24 6.00
C GLY A 86 -18.82 10.58 5.82
N LYS A 87 -19.11 10.20 4.58
CA LYS A 87 -20.31 9.44 4.21
C LYS A 87 -19.91 8.02 3.82
N GLY A 88 -20.69 7.03 4.24
CA GLY A 88 -20.41 5.61 3.99
C GLY A 88 -19.92 4.89 5.25
N GLY A 89 -19.60 3.60 5.09
CA GLY A 89 -18.99 2.80 6.14
C GLY A 89 -17.46 2.89 6.08
N VAL A 90 -16.82 2.84 7.24
CA VAL A 90 -15.36 2.89 7.37
C VAL A 90 -14.90 1.75 8.27
N LYS A 91 -13.84 1.07 7.87
CA LYS A 91 -13.05 0.18 8.72
C LYS A 91 -11.64 0.77 8.79
N LEU A 92 -11.16 1.01 10.01
CA LEU A 92 -9.77 1.42 10.25
C LEU A 92 -9.03 0.21 10.80
N GLU A 93 -7.79 0.04 10.35
CA GLU A 93 -6.89 -0.97 10.89
C GLU A 93 -5.53 -0.32 11.14
N VAL A 94 -5.00 -0.47 12.35
CA VAL A 94 -3.71 0.10 12.77
C VAL A 94 -2.87 -1.03 13.34
N ASN A 95 -1.73 -1.32 12.73
CA ASN A 95 -0.82 -2.40 13.17
C ASN A 95 -1.56 -3.74 13.36
N ASN A 96 -2.44 -4.09 12.41
CA ASN A 96 -3.29 -5.30 12.42
C ASN A 96 -4.37 -5.35 13.51
N ALA A 97 -4.65 -4.23 14.19
CA ALA A 97 -5.78 -4.09 15.12
C ALA A 97 -6.90 -3.24 14.49
N VAL A 98 -8.15 -3.69 14.63
CA VAL A 98 -9.37 -3.04 14.11
C VAL A 98 -10.09 -2.28 15.21
#